data_AF-A0A1I4T3E8-F1
#
_entry.id   AF-A0A1I4T3E8-F1
#
_cell.length_a   1.000
_cell.length_b   1.000
_cell.length_c   1.000
_cell.angle_alpha   90.00
_cell.angle_beta   90.00
_cell.angle_gamma   90.00
#
_symmetry.space_group_name_H-M   'P 1'
#
loop_
_entity.id
_entity.type
_entity.pdbx_description
1 polymer ?
#
loop_
_entity_poly.entity_id
_entity_poly.type
_entity_poly.pdbx_seq_one_letter_code
_entity_poly.pdbx_strand_id
1 'polypeptide(L)'
;MLKRICVFLLATASFPAASAIYQCESNGQKVFSDQPCGNDAKSVEVNPVTIGGRLDSGTDVDLGRSGQTKPERRAKSNEDCPYINSTDLRRYIIKKTLVKGMKPADVRKAWGTPSSISTGRTTQWAYHFDDYSSRYVYFRNGCVTNWNGYFPQD
;
A
#
# COMPACT_ATOMS: atom_id res chain seq x y z
N MET A 1 -21.91 65.15 29.20
CA MET A 1 -21.52 64.52 27.93
C MET A 1 -20.02 64.24 27.97
N LEU A 2 -19.62 63.07 27.48
CA LEU A 2 -18.23 62.61 27.25
C LEU A 2 -17.46 61.97 28.44
N LYS A 3 -17.82 60.69 28.66
CA LYS A 3 -17.08 59.68 29.43
C LYS A 3 -15.80 59.34 28.66
N ARG A 4 -14.64 59.70 29.21
CA ARG A 4 -13.31 59.31 28.70
C ARG A 4 -13.13 57.80 28.85
N ILE A 5 -13.39 57.05 27.79
CA ILE A 5 -13.07 55.62 27.70
C ILE A 5 -11.78 55.52 26.89
N CYS A 6 -10.65 55.39 27.58
CA CYS A 6 -9.38 55.01 26.97
C CYS A 6 -9.46 53.51 26.63
N VAL A 7 -9.80 53.20 25.38
CA VAL A 7 -9.68 51.84 24.85
C VAL A 7 -8.19 51.57 24.63
N PHE A 8 -7.56 50.86 25.57
CA PHE A 8 -6.27 50.22 25.36
C PHE A 8 -6.46 49.12 24.31
N LEU A 9 -6.07 49.41 23.07
CA LEU A 9 -5.89 48.42 22.01
C LEU A 9 -4.78 47.44 22.44
N LEU A 10 -5.15 46.32 23.05
CA LEU A 10 -4.27 45.16 23.20
C LEU A 10 -4.08 44.56 21.80
N ALA A 11 -2.98 44.95 21.15
CA ALA A 11 -2.49 44.29 19.95
C ALA A 11 -1.99 42.89 20.33
N THR A 12 -2.86 41.89 20.17
CA THR A 12 -2.50 40.46 20.27
C THR A 12 -1.65 40.09 19.05
N ALA A 13 -0.34 40.28 19.17
CA ALA A 13 0.61 39.71 18.22
C ALA A 13 0.53 38.17 18.29
N SER A 14 -0.17 37.55 17.34
CA SER A 14 -0.07 36.11 17.10
C SER A 14 1.33 35.84 16.54
N PHE A 15 2.23 35.37 17.40
CA PHE A 15 3.51 34.82 16.96
C PHE A 15 3.22 33.50 16.22
N PRO A 16 3.70 33.32 14.98
CA PRO A 16 3.63 32.03 14.32
C PRO A 16 4.53 31.05 15.08
N ALA A 17 3.93 30.09 15.78
CA ALA A 17 4.66 29.00 16.39
C ALA A 17 5.14 28.04 15.27
N ALA A 18 6.39 28.19 14.84
CA ALA A 18 7.05 27.19 14.01
C ALA A 18 7.30 25.95 14.89
N SER A 19 6.58 24.85 14.62
CA SER A 19 6.81 23.57 15.31
C SER A 19 8.09 22.95 14.78
N ALA A 20 9.15 22.98 15.58
CA ALA A 20 10.42 22.32 15.31
C ALA A 20 10.74 21.39 16.49
N ILE A 21 11.16 20.16 16.18
CA ILE A 21 11.56 19.17 17.18
C ILE A 21 13.07 19.29 17.39
N TYR A 22 13.49 19.49 18.63
CA TYR A 22 14.90 19.59 19.00
C TYR A 22 15.34 18.33 19.73
N GLN A 23 16.52 17.82 19.39
CA GLN A 23 17.18 16.75 20.13
C GLN A 23 18.10 17.36 21.18
N CYS A 24 17.93 16.95 22.43
CA CYS A 24 18.68 17.42 23.59
C CYS A 24 19.30 16.24 24.34
N GLU A 25 20.33 16.51 25.16
CA GLU A 25 20.96 15.52 26.01
C GLU A 25 20.77 15.92 27.47
N SER A 26 20.10 15.08 28.26
CA SER A 26 19.84 15.31 29.67
C SER A 26 20.21 14.06 30.45
N ASN A 27 21.14 14.19 31.41
CA ASN A 27 21.67 13.08 32.21
C ASN A 27 22.20 11.89 31.37
N GLY A 28 22.84 12.17 30.22
CA GLY A 28 23.36 11.16 29.30
C GLY A 28 22.28 10.44 28.46
N GLN A 29 21.03 10.87 28.52
CA GLN A 29 19.93 10.35 27.70
C GLN A 29 19.49 11.37 26.65
N LYS A 30 19.27 10.90 25.41
CA LYS A 30 18.69 11.71 24.35
C LYS A 30 17.19 11.90 24.61
N VAL A 31 16.75 13.14 24.68
CA VAL A 31 15.36 13.55 24.84
C VAL A 31 14.95 14.50 23.72
N PHE A 32 13.66 14.53 23.39
CA PHE A 32 13.11 15.39 22.33
C PHE A 32 12.19 16.44 22.94
N SER A 33 12.27 17.68 22.45
CA SER A 33 11.53 18.82 22.97
C SER A 33 11.04 19.72 21.82
N ASP A 34 9.87 20.30 21.98
CA ASP A 34 9.31 21.30 21.04
C ASP A 34 9.82 22.72 21.32
N GLN A 35 10.69 22.87 22.34
CA GLN A 35 11.41 24.10 22.66
C GLN A 35 12.91 23.83 22.76
N PRO A 36 13.78 24.77 22.33
CA PRO A 36 15.22 24.61 22.40
C PRO A 36 15.69 24.48 23.86
N CYS A 37 16.40 23.40 24.18
CA CYS A 37 16.85 23.11 25.55
C CYS A 37 18.12 23.88 25.97
N GLY A 38 18.73 24.66 25.06
CA GLY A 38 19.98 25.39 25.28
C GLY A 38 20.73 25.66 23.98
N ASN A 39 21.95 26.20 24.07
CA ASN A 39 22.77 26.58 22.92
C ASN A 39 23.18 25.41 22.02
N ASP A 40 23.15 24.18 22.55
CA ASP A 40 23.50 22.96 21.82
C ASP A 40 22.29 22.22 21.23
N ALA A 41 21.11 22.85 21.24
CA ALA A 41 19.89 22.27 20.69
C ALA A 41 20.01 22.08 19.18
N LYS A 42 19.94 20.83 18.72
CA LYS A 42 19.95 20.48 17.30
C LYS A 42 18.53 20.25 16.83
N SER A 43 18.09 21.02 15.84
CA SER A 43 16.80 20.76 15.17
C SER A 43 16.90 19.46 14.37
N VAL A 44 15.87 18.62 14.51
CA VAL A 44 15.73 17.38 13.75
C VAL A 44 14.53 17.51 12.84
N GLU A 45 14.75 17.37 11.54
CA GLU A 45 13.68 17.28 10.56
C GLU A 45 13.08 15.87 10.62
N VAL A 46 11.83 15.77 11.07
CA VAL A 46 11.10 14.50 11.12
C VAL A 46 10.21 14.43 9.89
N ASN A 47 10.55 13.55 8.95
CA ASN A 47 9.68 13.25 7.82
C ASN A 47 8.51 12.38 8.30
N PRO A 48 7.25 12.86 8.23
CA PRO A 48 6.11 12.09 8.68
C PRO A 48 5.93 10.86 7.79
N VAL A 49 5.90 9.69 8.42
CA VAL A 49 5.54 8.45 7.72
C VAL A 49 4.06 8.52 7.37
N THR A 50 3.76 8.55 6.07
CA THR A 50 2.37 8.46 5.59
C THR A 50 1.93 7.00 5.63
N ILE A 51 1.21 6.61 6.68
CA ILE A 51 0.56 5.28 6.75
C ILE A 51 -0.78 5.37 6.02
N GLY A 52 -0.80 4.95 4.74
CA GLY A 52 -2.02 4.98 3.92
C GLY A 52 -1.78 5.07 2.41
N GLY A 53 -0.93 4.18 1.86
CA GLY A 53 -0.64 4.12 0.42
C GLY A 53 -1.45 3.07 -0.35
N ARG A 54 -1.12 2.91 -1.63
CA ARG A 54 -1.65 1.83 -2.51
C ARG A 54 -1.48 0.45 -1.85
N LEU A 55 -2.60 -0.23 -1.62
CA LEU A 55 -2.60 -1.55 -0.95
C LEU A 55 -2.01 -2.68 -1.80
N ASP A 56 -1.80 -2.44 -3.10
CA ASP A 56 -1.19 -3.38 -4.04
C ASP A 56 0.32 -3.19 -4.23
N SER A 57 0.86 -2.01 -3.89
CA SER A 57 2.31 -1.75 -3.96
C SER A 57 3.03 -1.89 -2.63
N GLY A 58 2.29 -2.00 -1.53
CA GLY A 58 2.84 -1.83 -0.18
C GLY A 58 2.99 -0.33 0.14
N THR A 59 2.79 0.04 1.40
CA THR A 59 3.37 1.27 1.92
C THR A 59 4.86 0.99 2.07
N ASP A 60 5.61 1.22 0.99
CA ASP A 60 7.08 1.21 1.02
C ASP A 60 7.51 2.45 1.83
N VAL A 61 7.36 2.36 3.15
CA VAL A 61 7.98 3.31 4.06
C VAL A 61 9.45 2.91 4.12
N ASP A 62 10.32 3.76 3.59
CA ASP A 62 11.76 3.57 3.73
C ASP A 62 12.16 3.82 5.19
N LEU A 63 12.01 2.79 6.01
CA LEU A 63 12.38 2.79 7.42
C LEU A 63 13.90 2.60 7.58
N GLY A 64 14.72 3.28 6.76
CA GLY A 64 16.16 3.47 6.97
C GLY A 64 16.97 2.21 7.29
N ARG A 65 16.48 1.01 6.95
CA ARG A 65 17.13 -0.25 7.28
C ARG A 65 17.61 -0.87 5.99
N SER A 66 18.84 -0.51 5.65
CA SER A 66 19.72 -1.23 4.72
C SER A 66 19.63 -2.74 5.00
N GLY A 67 18.81 -3.40 4.20
CA GLY A 67 18.67 -4.83 4.11
C GLY A 67 18.23 -5.09 2.68
N GLN A 68 19.18 -5.52 1.86
CA GLN A 68 19.01 -5.83 0.45
C GLN A 68 17.84 -6.80 0.23
N THR A 69 16.63 -6.28 0.03
CA THR A 69 15.64 -7.03 -0.71
C THR A 69 16.01 -6.82 -2.16
N LYS A 70 16.76 -7.79 -2.70
CA LYS A 70 16.89 -8.00 -4.15
C LYS A 70 15.54 -7.62 -4.77
N PRO A 71 15.45 -6.73 -5.76
CA PRO A 71 14.21 -6.55 -6.47
C PRO A 71 13.90 -7.90 -7.09
N GLU A 72 13.07 -8.68 -6.39
CA GLU A 72 12.39 -9.81 -6.96
C GLU A 72 11.76 -9.19 -8.20
N ARG A 73 12.24 -9.62 -9.37
CA ARG A 73 11.84 -9.09 -10.66
C ARG A 73 10.32 -9.02 -10.60
N ARG A 74 9.76 -7.83 -10.34
CA ARG A 74 8.35 -7.55 -10.55
C ARG A 74 8.20 -7.86 -12.02
N ALA A 75 7.75 -9.08 -12.33
CA ALA A 75 7.56 -9.54 -13.68
C ALA A 75 6.80 -8.42 -14.35
N LYS A 76 7.42 -7.76 -15.35
CA LYS A 76 6.85 -6.61 -16.08
C LYS A 76 5.38 -6.93 -16.25
N SER A 77 4.54 -6.32 -15.42
CA SER A 77 3.15 -6.69 -15.44
C SER A 77 2.67 -6.14 -16.75
N ASN A 78 2.29 -7.03 -17.67
CA ASN A 78 1.75 -6.65 -18.96
C ASN A 78 0.83 -5.45 -18.76
N GLU A 79 1.24 -4.29 -19.27
CA GLU A 79 0.43 -3.07 -19.25
C GLU A 79 -0.86 -3.27 -20.07
N ASP A 80 -0.99 -4.42 -20.74
CA ASP A 80 -2.16 -4.85 -21.51
C ASP A 80 -3.38 -5.22 -20.66
N CYS A 81 -3.23 -5.54 -19.37
CA CYS A 81 -4.38 -5.94 -18.57
C CYS A 81 -5.17 -4.72 -18.06
N PRO A 82 -6.52 -4.73 -18.15
CA PRO A 82 -7.35 -3.71 -17.54
C PRO A 82 -6.99 -3.48 -16.07
N TYR A 83 -7.00 -2.21 -15.65
CA TYR A 83 -6.76 -1.86 -14.25
C TYR A 83 -7.89 -2.39 -13.36
N ILE A 84 -7.51 -3.02 -12.25
CA ILE A 84 -8.41 -3.48 -11.20
C ILE A 84 -7.94 -2.82 -9.90
N ASN A 85 -8.85 -2.17 -9.18
CA ASN A 85 -8.55 -1.53 -7.91
C ASN A 85 -7.99 -2.55 -6.91
N SER A 86 -6.95 -2.17 -6.15
CA SER A 86 -6.26 -3.06 -5.20
C SER A 86 -7.19 -3.67 -4.13
N THR A 87 -8.15 -2.89 -3.64
CA THR A 87 -9.11 -3.32 -2.63
C THR A 87 -10.08 -4.34 -3.21
N ASP A 88 -10.55 -4.10 -4.43
CA ASP A 88 -11.43 -5.01 -5.14
C ASP A 88 -10.71 -6.29 -5.53
N LEU A 89 -9.49 -6.18 -6.07
CA LEU A 89 -8.63 -7.31 -6.40
C LEU A 89 -8.41 -8.22 -5.18
N ARG A 90 -8.05 -7.63 -4.04
CA ARG A 90 -7.90 -8.37 -2.77
C ARG A 90 -9.20 -9.06 -2.37
N ARG A 91 -10.33 -8.36 -2.46
CA ARG A 91 -11.65 -8.93 -2.15
C ARG A 91 -11.97 -10.11 -3.05
N TYR A 92 -11.72 -10.01 -4.34
CA TYR A 92 -11.97 -11.08 -5.30
C TYR A 92 -11.08 -12.31 -5.04
N ILE A 93 -9.79 -12.09 -4.74
CA ILE A 93 -8.86 -13.16 -4.36
C ILE A 93 -9.36 -13.90 -3.11
N ILE A 94 -9.73 -13.18 -2.05
CA ILE A 94 -10.22 -13.77 -0.79
C ILE A 94 -11.53 -14.54 -1.03
N LYS A 95 -12.44 -13.99 -1.85
CA LYS A 95 -13.71 -14.66 -2.21
C LYS A 95 -13.55 -15.76 -3.27
N LYS A 96 -12.31 -16.11 -3.65
CA LYS A 96 -11.99 -17.06 -4.73
C LYS A 96 -12.79 -16.77 -6.02
N THR A 97 -13.06 -15.50 -6.32
CA THR A 97 -13.86 -15.06 -7.47
C THR A 97 -12.94 -14.50 -8.54
N LEU A 98 -13.05 -15.01 -9.77
CA LEU A 98 -12.28 -14.49 -10.90
C LEU A 98 -13.02 -13.36 -11.60
N VAL A 99 -12.26 -12.36 -12.06
CA VAL A 99 -12.76 -11.28 -12.92
C VAL A 99 -11.85 -11.12 -14.13
N LYS A 100 -12.43 -10.64 -15.24
CA LYS A 100 -11.66 -10.36 -16.46
C LYS A 100 -10.56 -9.34 -16.16
N GLY A 101 -9.38 -9.54 -16.75
CA GLY A 101 -8.22 -8.68 -16.54
C GLY A 101 -7.33 -9.09 -15.36
N MET A 102 -7.75 -10.01 -14.50
CA MET A 102 -6.86 -10.57 -13.47
C MET A 102 -5.61 -11.18 -14.09
N LYS A 103 -4.48 -11.05 -13.41
CA LYS A 103 -3.21 -11.64 -13.85
C LYS A 103 -3.11 -13.10 -13.38
N PRO A 104 -2.32 -13.95 -14.07
CA PRO A 104 -2.06 -15.32 -13.64
C PRO A 104 -1.62 -15.45 -12.18
N ALA A 105 -0.82 -14.49 -11.68
CA ALA A 105 -0.41 -14.46 -10.29
C ALA A 105 -1.59 -14.28 -9.32
N ASP A 106 -2.58 -13.46 -9.67
CA ASP A 106 -3.77 -13.23 -8.86
C ASP A 106 -4.69 -14.46 -8.87
N VAL A 107 -4.81 -15.13 -10.03
CA VAL A 107 -5.54 -16.40 -10.14
C VAL A 107 -4.89 -17.47 -9.26
N ARG A 108 -3.55 -17.57 -9.23
CA ARG A 108 -2.87 -18.50 -8.31
C ARG A 108 -3.13 -18.19 -6.85
N LYS A 109 -3.19 -16.91 -6.47
CA LYS A 109 -3.54 -16.52 -5.10
C LYS A 109 -4.99 -16.89 -4.74
N ALA A 110 -5.90 -16.83 -5.71
CA ALA A 110 -7.32 -17.12 -5.49
C ALA A 110 -7.64 -18.63 -5.51
N TRP A 111 -7.14 -19.36 -6.50
CA TRP A 111 -7.52 -20.74 -6.81
C TRP A 111 -6.38 -21.75 -6.60
N GLY A 112 -5.18 -21.30 -6.28
CA GLY A 112 -4.00 -22.15 -6.17
C GLY A 112 -3.34 -22.49 -7.50
N THR A 113 -2.41 -23.44 -7.44
CA THR A 113 -1.66 -23.93 -8.60
C THR A 113 -2.57 -24.79 -9.49
N PRO A 114 -2.63 -24.54 -10.81
CA PRO A 114 -3.41 -25.38 -11.71
C PRO A 114 -2.80 -26.78 -11.82
N SER A 115 -3.66 -27.79 -12.03
CA SER A 115 -3.25 -29.18 -12.25
C SER A 115 -2.52 -29.35 -13.59
N SER A 116 -2.91 -28.58 -14.61
CA SER A 116 -2.20 -28.55 -15.89
C SER A 116 -2.32 -27.19 -16.58
N ILE A 117 -1.33 -26.88 -17.42
CA ILE A 117 -1.25 -25.64 -18.19
C ILE A 117 -1.03 -26.02 -19.66
N SER A 118 -1.98 -25.66 -20.51
CA SER A 118 -1.85 -25.76 -21.96
C SER A 118 -1.53 -24.39 -22.55
N THR A 119 -0.49 -24.32 -23.37
CA THR A 119 -0.04 -23.06 -24.00
C THR A 119 -0.07 -23.22 -25.51
N GLY A 120 -0.86 -22.39 -26.19
CA GLY A 120 -0.93 -22.29 -27.65
C GLY A 120 -1.19 -20.85 -28.07
N ARG A 121 -2.18 -20.63 -28.95
CA ARG A 121 -2.65 -19.26 -29.28
C ARG A 121 -3.25 -18.53 -28.07
N THR A 122 -3.76 -19.28 -27.11
CA THR A 122 -4.23 -18.82 -25.80
C THR A 122 -3.63 -19.73 -24.74
N THR A 123 -3.45 -19.21 -23.53
CA THR A 123 -3.03 -20.03 -22.39
C THR A 123 -4.28 -20.50 -21.65
N GLN A 124 -4.39 -21.79 -21.41
CA GLN A 124 -5.48 -22.40 -20.65
C GLN A 124 -4.90 -23.08 -19.41
N TRP A 125 -5.46 -22.79 -18.25
CA TRP A 125 -5.17 -23.48 -17.00
C TRP A 125 -6.33 -24.40 -16.67
N ALA A 126 -6.03 -25.64 -16.31
CA ALA A 126 -7.01 -26.61 -15.86
C ALA A 126 -6.78 -26.95 -14.39
N TYR A 127 -7.89 -27.08 -13.67
CA TYR A 127 -7.97 -27.47 -12.27
C TYR A 127 -8.83 -28.73 -12.21
N HIS A 128 -8.20 -29.86 -11.90
CA HIS A 128 -8.87 -31.14 -11.71
C HIS A 128 -9.03 -31.38 -10.20
N PHE A 129 -10.23 -31.79 -9.80
CA PHE A 129 -10.59 -32.07 -8.41
C PHE A 129 -10.84 -33.57 -8.20
N ASP A 130 -10.79 -34.01 -6.95
CA ASP A 130 -10.96 -35.43 -6.59
C ASP A 130 -12.37 -35.95 -6.88
N ASP A 131 -13.36 -35.05 -6.97
CA ASP A 131 -14.75 -35.35 -7.35
C ASP A 131 -14.96 -35.50 -8.87
N TYR A 132 -13.87 -35.64 -9.63
CA TYR A 132 -13.84 -35.68 -11.10
C TYR A 132 -14.31 -34.40 -11.79
N SER A 133 -14.63 -33.34 -11.04
CA SER A 133 -14.95 -32.04 -11.62
C SER A 133 -13.69 -31.38 -12.18
N SER A 134 -13.87 -30.57 -13.23
CA SER A 134 -12.78 -29.81 -13.84
C SER A 134 -13.21 -28.38 -14.09
N ARG A 135 -12.29 -27.45 -13.82
CA ARG A 135 -12.49 -26.02 -14.03
C ARG A 135 -11.34 -25.46 -14.86
N TYR A 136 -11.66 -24.51 -15.71
CA TYR A 136 -10.70 -23.96 -16.66
C TYR A 136 -10.66 -22.44 -16.55
N VAL A 137 -9.47 -21.87 -16.71
CA VAL A 137 -9.24 -20.43 -16.81
C VAL A 137 -8.46 -20.15 -18.08
N TYR A 138 -8.93 -19.19 -18.86
CA TYR A 138 -8.37 -18.84 -20.16
C TYR A 138 -7.74 -17.46 -20.11
N PHE A 139 -6.50 -17.38 -20.59
CA PHE A 139 -5.71 -16.17 -20.63
C PHE A 139 -5.36 -15.78 -22.06
N ARG A 140 -5.37 -14.48 -22.32
CA ARG A 140 -4.87 -13.86 -23.54
C ARG A 140 -4.02 -12.67 -23.14
N ASN A 141 -2.83 -12.54 -23.73
CA ASN A 141 -1.86 -11.49 -23.38
C ASN A 141 -1.59 -11.41 -21.86
N GLY A 142 -1.57 -12.55 -21.17
CA GLY A 142 -1.33 -12.59 -19.72
C GLY A 142 -2.48 -12.07 -18.85
N CYS A 143 -3.70 -11.92 -19.40
CA CYS A 143 -4.89 -11.47 -18.67
C CYS A 143 -6.00 -12.51 -18.74
N VAL A 144 -6.75 -12.71 -17.66
CA VAL A 144 -7.95 -13.55 -17.64
C VAL A 144 -8.98 -12.99 -18.63
N THR A 145 -9.44 -13.85 -19.53
CA THR A 145 -10.47 -13.52 -20.53
C THR A 145 -11.77 -14.26 -20.28
N ASN A 146 -11.68 -15.52 -19.85
CA ASN A 146 -12.82 -16.37 -19.57
C ASN A 146 -12.47 -17.46 -18.56
N TRP A 147 -13.45 -18.08 -17.93
CA TRP A 147 -13.30 -19.23 -17.05
C TRP A 147 -14.60 -20.03 -17.01
N ASN A 148 -14.54 -21.31 -16.66
CA ASN A 148 -15.72 -22.10 -16.35
C ASN A 148 -15.62 -22.74 -14.96
N GLY A 149 -16.78 -22.87 -14.32
CA GLY A 149 -16.90 -23.37 -12.94
C GLY A 149 -16.76 -22.28 -11.88
N TYR A 150 -17.28 -22.60 -10.71
CA TYR A 150 -17.25 -21.76 -9.52
C TYR A 150 -16.42 -22.48 -8.45
N PHE A 151 -15.59 -21.75 -7.69
CA PHE A 151 -14.85 -22.33 -6.59
C PHE A 151 -15.74 -22.40 -5.34
N PRO A 152 -16.02 -23.59 -4.76
CA PRO A 152 -16.76 -23.71 -3.52
C PRO A 152 -16.10 -22.84 -2.45
N GLN A 153 -16.93 -22.09 -1.74
CA GLN A 153 -16.50 -21.47 -0.49
C GLN A 153 -16.66 -22.56 0.55
N ASP A 154 -15.53 -23.06 1.05
CA ASP A 154 -15.46 -23.99 2.17
C ASP A 154 -15.89 -23.28 3.46
#